data_AF-A0A3B9PJY6-F1
#
_entry.id   AF-A0A3B9PJY6-F1
#
_cell.length_a   1.000
_cell.length_b   1.000
_cell.length_c   1.000
_cell.angle_alpha   90.00
_cell.angle_beta   90.00
_cell.angle_gamma   90.00
#
_symmetry.space_group_name_H-M   'P 1'
#
loop_
_entity.id
_entity.type
_entity.pdbx_description
1 polymer ?
#
loop_
_entity_poly.entity_id
_entity_poly.type
_entity_poly.pdbx_seq_one_letter_code
_entity_poly.pdbx_strand_id
1 'polypeptide(L)' 'MADKLSDLADQRRKLLIATSGAGAVAAAATAIPFVASLTPSDRARAAGAPVEADVSKLAAGEMMTVEWRGKPVWILRRTP' A
#
# COMPACT_ATOMS: atom_id res chain seq x y z
N MET A 1 -15.72 -30.39 46.63
CA MET A 1 -16.14 -30.68 45.23
C MET A 1 -16.35 -29.39 44.43
N ALA A 2 -17.12 -28.42 44.93
CA ALA A 2 -17.39 -27.14 44.23
C ALA A 2 -16.13 -26.32 43.88
N ASP A 3 -15.17 -26.23 44.80
CA ASP A 3 -13.91 -25.49 44.61
C ASP A 3 -13.04 -26.03 43.44
N LYS A 4 -13.05 -27.36 43.25
CA LYS A 4 -12.37 -28.00 42.11
C LYS A 4 -13.06 -27.70 40.78
N LEU A 5 -14.38 -27.45 40.79
CA LEU A 5 -15.13 -27.10 39.58
C LEU A 5 -14.90 -25.65 39.18
N SER A 6 -14.78 -24.73 40.15
CA SER A 6 -14.42 -23.33 39.88
C SER A 6 -13.01 -23.20 39.33
N ASP A 7 -12.02 -23.90 39.90
CA ASP A 7 -10.64 -23.84 39.41
C ASP A 7 -10.52 -24.35 37.96
N LEU A 8 -11.21 -25.45 37.63
CA LEU A 8 -11.28 -25.95 36.26
C LEU A 8 -11.98 -24.97 35.30
N ALA A 9 -13.03 -24.26 35.77
CA ALA A 9 -13.71 -23.26 34.97
C ALA A 9 -12.79 -22.06 34.65
N ASP A 10 -12.01 -21.61 35.64
CA ASP A 10 -11.06 -20.52 35.47
C ASP A 10 -9.89 -20.90 34.55
N GLN A 11 -9.37 -22.13 34.69
CA GLN A 11 -8.34 -22.66 33.79
C GLN A 11 -8.84 -22.72 32.33
N ARG A 12 -10.07 -23.21 32.11
CA ARG A 12 -10.68 -23.23 30.78
C ARG A 12 -10.85 -21.82 30.20
N ARG A 13 -11.33 -20.87 31.01
CA ARG A 13 -11.45 -19.46 30.60
C ARG A 13 -10.10 -18.87 30.21
N LYS A 14 -9.04 -19.14 30.99
CA LYS A 14 -7.67 -18.70 30.67
C LYS A 14 -7.19 -19.27 29.33
N LEU A 15 -7.41 -20.56 29.07
CA LEU A 15 -7.03 -21.20 27.80
C LEU A 15 -7.80 -20.64 26.60
N LEU A 16 -9.09 -20.33 26.77
CA LEU A 16 -9.91 -19.70 25.74
C LEU A 16 -9.38 -18.29 25.40
N ILE A 17 -9.06 -17.49 26.42
CA ILE A 17 -8.48 -16.15 26.24
C ILE A 17 -7.11 -16.25 25.55
N ALA A 18 -6.25 -17.17 25.99
CA ALA A 18 -4.93 -17.35 25.40
C ALA A 18 -5.01 -17.75 23.92
N THR A 19 -5.84 -18.74 23.60
CA THR A 19 -5.98 -19.25 22.22
C THR A 19 -6.62 -18.20 21.30
N SER A 20 -7.67 -17.52 21.77
CA SER A 20 -8.31 -16.45 20.99
C SER A 20 -7.38 -15.25 20.78
N GLY A 21 -6.62 -14.86 21.82
CA GLY A 21 -5.60 -13.82 21.72
C GLY A 21 -4.51 -14.17 20.70
N ALA A 22 -3.97 -15.39 20.76
CA ALA A 22 -2.99 -15.87 19.79
C ALA A 22 -3.56 -15.87 18.35
N GLY A 23 -4.81 -16.31 18.19
CA GLY A 23 -5.52 -16.27 16.90
C GLY A 23 -5.68 -14.84 16.36
N ALA A 24 -6.03 -13.88 17.20
CA ALA A 24 -6.14 -12.47 16.81
C ALA A 24 -4.79 -11.90 16.34
N VAL A 25 -3.69 -12.22 17.04
CA VAL A 25 -2.35 -11.81 16.64
C VAL A 25 -1.96 -12.42 15.29
N ALA A 26 -2.21 -13.72 15.09
CA ALA A 26 -1.93 -14.38 13.82
C ALA A 26 -2.75 -13.79 12.65
N ALA A 27 -4.03 -13.48 12.91
CA ALA A 27 -4.90 -12.83 11.93
C ALA A 27 -4.36 -11.44 11.55
N ALA A 28 -3.97 -10.61 12.52
CA ALA A 28 -3.38 -9.29 12.24
C ALA A 28 -2.06 -9.41 11.48
N ALA A 29 -1.18 -10.34 11.89
CA ALA A 29 0.12 -10.57 11.27
C ALA A 29 0.03 -10.99 9.80
N THR A 30 -1.06 -11.61 9.38
CA THR A 30 -1.30 -12.02 7.98
C THR A 30 -2.13 -11.01 7.20
N ALA A 31 -3.18 -10.43 7.80
CA ALA A 31 -4.05 -9.47 7.16
C ALA A 31 -3.34 -8.16 6.81
N ILE A 32 -2.46 -7.65 7.69
CA ILE A 32 -1.74 -6.39 7.46
C ILE A 32 -0.83 -6.45 6.22
N PRO A 33 0.12 -7.40 6.08
CA PRO A 33 0.95 -7.47 4.89
C PRO A 33 0.15 -7.82 3.63
N PHE A 34 -0.95 -8.60 3.77
CA PHE A 34 -1.85 -8.85 2.65
C PHE A 34 -2.48 -7.55 2.12
N VAL A 35 -3.04 -6.71 2.99
CA VAL A 35 -3.59 -5.40 2.56
C VAL A 35 -2.47 -4.49 2.05
N ALA A 36 -1.31 -4.47 2.70
CA ALA A 36 -0.16 -3.69 2.23
C ALA A 36 0.30 -4.10 0.82
N SER A 37 0.17 -5.38 0.46
CA SER A 37 0.49 -5.86 -0.88
C SER A 37 -0.40 -5.30 -2.00
N LEU A 38 -1.58 -4.76 -1.66
CA LEU A 38 -2.47 -4.09 -2.60
C LEU A 38 -2.04 -2.64 -2.90
N THR A 39 -1.06 -2.11 -2.15
CA THR A 39 -0.52 -0.76 -2.41
C THR A 39 0.38 -0.76 -3.66
N PRO A 40 0.59 0.41 -4.30
CA PRO A 40 1.44 0.50 -5.48
C PRO A 40 2.86 0.01 -5.20
N SER A 41 3.34 -0.92 -6.04
CA SER A 41 4.68 -1.49 -5.94
C SER A 41 5.78 -0.44 -6.09
N ASP A 42 7.00 -0.77 -5.65
CA ASP A 42 8.15 0.14 -5.77
C ASP A 42 8.45 0.50 -7.23
N ARG A 43 8.17 -0.40 -8.18
CA ARG A 43 8.25 -0.10 -9.62
C ARG A 43 7.25 0.98 -10.04
N ALA A 44 6.01 0.90 -9.54
CA ALA A 44 4.99 1.90 -9.83
C ALA A 44 5.29 3.25 -9.16
N ARG A 45 5.90 3.24 -7.96
CA ARG A 45 6.40 4.47 -7.31
C ARG A 45 7.60 5.06 -8.06
N ALA A 46 8.52 4.22 -8.54
CA ALA A 46 9.67 4.63 -9.32
C ALA A 46 9.29 5.21 -10.70
N ALA A 47 8.26 4.67 -11.36
CA ALA A 47 7.66 5.26 -12.56
C ALA A 47 7.02 6.65 -12.30
N GLY A 48 6.89 7.03 -11.03
CA GLY A 48 6.53 8.36 -10.56
C GLY A 48 7.65 9.41 -10.63
N ALA A 49 8.89 8.99 -10.90
CA ALA A 49 10.06 9.87 -10.89
C ALA A 49 9.95 11.02 -11.90
N PRO A 50 10.72 12.11 -11.70
CA PRO A 50 10.80 13.19 -12.68
C PRO A 50 11.25 12.67 -14.05
N VAL A 51 10.59 13.14 -15.11
CA VAL A 51 10.99 12.89 -16.50
C VAL A 51 11.56 14.19 -17.05
N GLU A 52 12.80 14.14 -17.56
CA GLU A 52 13.42 15.27 -18.24
C GLU A 52 13.03 15.26 -19.73
N ALA A 53 12.45 16.37 -20.20
CA ALA A 53 12.08 16.57 -21.59
C ALA A 53 12.93 17.69 -22.20
N ASP A 54 13.73 17.36 -23.21
CA ASP A 54 14.50 18.35 -23.96
C ASP A 54 13.57 19.14 -24.90
N VAL A 55 13.33 20.40 -24.54
CA VAL A 55 12.48 21.34 -25.29
C VAL A 55 13.25 22.20 -26.29
N SER A 56 14.57 22.01 -26.42
CA SER A 56 15.42 22.87 -27.27
C SER A 56 15.02 22.86 -28.74
N LYS A 57 14.47 21.75 -29.22
CA LYS A 57 14.06 21.54 -30.62
C LYS A 57 12.61 21.94 -30.91
N LEU A 58 11.84 22.35 -29.91
CA LEU A 58 10.41 22.65 -30.07
C LEU A 58 10.23 24.01 -30.75
N ALA A 59 9.62 24.06 -31.94
CA ALA A 59 9.39 25.31 -32.67
C ALA A 59 8.22 26.13 -32.08
N ALA A 60 8.14 27.43 -32.39
CA ALA A 60 7.02 28.25 -31.94
C ALA A 60 5.71 27.79 -32.58
N GLY A 61 4.66 27.61 -31.78
CA GLY A 61 3.38 27.03 -32.19
C GLY A 61 3.35 25.49 -32.17
N GLU A 62 4.48 24.84 -31.91
CA GLU A 62 4.59 23.37 -31.88
C GLU A 62 4.30 22.80 -30.48
N MET A 63 3.65 21.64 -30.46
CA MET A 63 3.31 20.90 -29.24
C MET A 63 3.98 19.53 -29.25
N MET A 64 4.65 19.19 -28.15
CA MET A 64 5.17 17.85 -27.90
C MET A 64 4.37 17.14 -26.81
N THR A 65 4.30 15.82 -26.89
CA THR A 65 3.67 14.96 -25.88
C THR A 65 4.74 14.12 -25.19
N VAL A 66 4.79 14.16 -23.87
CA VAL A 66 5.72 13.39 -23.03
C VAL A 66 4.90 12.50 -22.10
N GLU A 67 5.30 11.26 -21.90
CA GLU A 67 4.64 10.40 -20.92
C GLU A 67 5.20 10.67 -19.52
N TRP A 68 4.32 10.94 -18.55
CA TRP A 68 4.68 11.02 -17.14
C TRP A 68 3.63 10.32 -16.28
N ARG A 69 4.09 9.37 -15.45
CA ARG A 69 3.22 8.54 -14.58
C ARG A 69 2.07 7.85 -15.33
N GLY A 70 2.33 7.38 -16.56
CA GLY A 70 1.32 6.75 -17.42
C GLY A 70 0.25 7.71 -17.97
N LYS A 71 0.47 9.03 -17.85
CA LYS A 71 -0.41 10.06 -18.40
C LYS A 71 0.35 10.90 -19.43
N PRO A 72 -0.31 11.35 -20.51
CA PRO A 72 0.31 12.30 -21.43
C PRO A 72 0.43 13.68 -20.78
N VAL A 73 1.57 14.31 -20.96
CA VAL A 73 1.86 15.71 -20.64
C VAL A 73 2.14 16.45 -21.93
N TRP A 74 1.36 17.49 -22.22
CA TRP A 74 1.54 18.32 -23.40
C TRP A 74 2.35 19.56 -23.07
N ILE A 75 3.43 19.76 -23.82
CA ILE A 75 4.28 20.95 -23.73
C ILE A 75 4.10 21.73 -25.03
N LEU A 76 3.53 22.93 -24.94
CA LEU A 76 3.27 23.82 -26.07
C LEU A 76 4.20 25.03 -26.00
N ARG A 77 5.05 25.23 -27.01
CA ARG A 77 5.78 26.49 -27.16
C ARG A 77 4.85 27.50 -27.81
N ARG A 78 4.30 28.41 -27.00
CA ARG A 78 3.37 29.43 -27.48
C ARG A 78 4.04 30.38 -28.48
N THR A 79 3.27 30.87 -29.44
CA THR A 79 3.66 32.02 -30.26
C THR A 79 3.49 33.32 -29.45
N PRO A 80 4.23 34.39 -29.79
CA PRO A 80 3.98 35.73 -29.24
C PRO A 80 2.53 36.19 -29.44
#